data_AF-A5ZY27-F1
#
_entry.id   AF-A5ZY27-F1
#
_cell.length_a   1.000
_cell.length_b   1.000
_cell.length_c   1.000
_cell.angle_alpha   90.00
_cell.angle_beta   90.00
_cell.angle_gamma   90.00
#
_symmetry.space_group_name_H-M   'P 1'
#
loop_
_entity.id
_entity.type
_entity.pdbx_description
1 polymer ?
#
loop_
_entity_poly.entity_id
_entity_poly.type
_entity_poly.pdbx_seq_one_letter_code
_entity_poly.pdbx_strand_id
1 'polypeptide(L)'
;MIDVKSISTHCTRTEFVGTTVLDTIGLVISGIDDTLLKEMNVGMKYHALGLFSSRTGAAGQITAIDDAVKATNTEVLSIEFPRDTKGWGGHGNYIVIGGNDVSDVRHAIELGLELTKKNAGELYISESGHLEFTYSASAGAALQKAFHAVPGEAFGFMAGSPAAIGLVMADTAMKASAVNITCYMTPSIGTSHSNEVILGISGDASAVKAAVLEARQVGLELLIGMGSYPEIPGTPYL
;
A
#
# COMPACT_ATOMS: atom_id res chain seq x y z
N MET A 1 37.49 10.73 0.04
CA MET A 1 36.50 9.89 -0.66
C MET A 1 36.15 8.75 0.29
N ILE A 2 34.86 8.51 0.55
CA ILE A 2 34.44 7.39 1.39
C ILE A 2 34.50 6.12 0.54
N ASP A 3 35.17 5.08 1.01
CA ASP A 3 35.04 3.74 0.41
C ASP A 3 33.71 3.14 0.87
N VAL A 4 32.73 3.09 -0.01
CA VAL A 4 31.38 2.58 0.31
C VAL A 4 31.40 1.12 0.75
N LYS A 5 32.41 0.33 0.37
CA LYS A 5 32.54 -1.06 0.81
C LYS A 5 33.00 -1.20 2.25
N SER A 6 33.49 -0.12 2.87
CA SER A 6 33.82 -0.08 4.30
C SER A 6 32.59 0.11 5.20
N ILE A 7 31.42 0.44 4.62
CA ILE A 7 30.17 0.62 5.35
C ILE A 7 29.47 -0.73 5.49
N SER A 8 29.14 -1.11 6.73
CA SER A 8 28.41 -2.34 7.04
C SER A 8 27.02 -2.38 6.37
N THR A 9 26.62 -3.54 5.88
CA THR A 9 25.24 -3.81 5.44
C THR A 9 24.26 -3.97 6.62
N HIS A 10 24.77 -4.13 7.84
CA HIS A 10 23.97 -4.05 9.07
C HIS A 10 23.95 -2.60 9.57
N CYS A 11 22.82 -1.92 9.37
CA CYS A 11 22.63 -0.54 9.78
C CYS A 11 22.37 -0.45 11.29
N THR A 12 23.16 0.36 12.00
CA THR A 12 23.03 0.60 13.45
C THR A 12 22.52 2.00 13.78
N ARG A 13 22.07 2.75 12.77
CA ARG A 13 21.46 4.07 12.95
C ARG A 13 20.19 3.93 13.78
N THR A 14 20.00 4.82 14.75
CA THR A 14 18.81 4.84 15.59
C THR A 14 17.54 5.12 14.80
N GLU A 15 17.64 5.78 13.64
CA GLU A 15 16.51 6.01 12.74
C GLU A 15 16.06 4.74 12.04
N PHE A 16 16.96 3.78 11.82
CA PHE A 16 16.65 2.57 11.09
C PHE A 16 15.84 1.60 11.96
N VAL A 17 14.67 1.20 11.46
CA VAL A 17 13.80 0.22 12.14
C VAL A 17 13.96 -1.15 11.52
N GLY A 18 13.87 -1.22 10.19
CA GLY A 18 13.99 -2.47 9.48
C GLY A 18 13.57 -2.38 8.02
N THR A 19 13.54 -3.55 7.39
CA THR A 19 13.13 -3.74 6.00
C THR A 19 12.24 -4.96 5.88
N THR A 20 11.42 -5.02 4.84
CA THR A 20 10.60 -6.20 4.51
C THR A 20 10.56 -6.40 2.99
N VAL A 21 9.73 -7.33 2.53
CA VAL A 21 9.50 -7.63 1.10
C VAL A 21 9.16 -6.36 0.29
N LEU A 22 9.28 -6.46 -1.04
CA LEU A 22 8.97 -5.37 -1.98
C LEU A 22 9.90 -4.15 -1.88
N ASP A 23 11.14 -4.37 -1.40
CA ASP A 23 12.14 -3.34 -1.12
C ASP A 23 11.57 -2.22 -0.23
N THR A 24 10.88 -2.62 0.83
CA THR A 24 10.23 -1.72 1.79
C THR A 24 11.16 -1.42 2.96
N ILE A 25 11.32 -0.14 3.31
CA ILE A 25 12.10 0.33 4.46
C ILE A 25 11.22 1.12 5.44
N GLY A 26 11.46 0.89 6.72
CA GLY A 26 10.86 1.63 7.83
C GLY A 26 11.91 2.42 8.60
N LEU A 27 11.68 3.71 8.79
CA LEU A 27 12.56 4.63 9.52
C LEU A 27 11.77 5.46 10.53
N VAL A 28 12.46 6.04 11.52
CA VAL A 28 11.89 7.04 12.44
C VAL A 28 12.86 8.18 12.67
N ILE A 29 12.35 9.40 12.62
CA ILE A 29 13.03 10.60 13.08
C ILE A 29 12.42 10.99 14.42
N SER A 30 13.22 11.04 15.48
CA SER A 30 12.72 11.34 16.84
C SER A 30 12.35 12.80 17.05
N GLY A 31 12.96 13.70 16.29
CA GLY A 31 12.70 15.14 16.31
C GLY A 31 13.18 15.76 15.01
N ILE A 32 12.25 15.96 14.07
CA ILE A 32 12.55 16.62 12.80
C ILE A 32 12.79 18.12 13.01
N ASP A 33 13.66 18.70 12.18
CA ASP A 33 13.88 20.15 12.15
C ASP A 33 12.61 20.91 11.75
N ASP A 34 12.31 22.01 12.46
CA ASP A 34 11.10 22.81 12.25
C ASP A 34 11.04 23.45 10.86
N THR A 35 12.18 23.85 10.31
CA THR A 35 12.23 24.46 8.97
C THR A 35 11.87 23.41 7.93
N LEU A 36 12.44 22.21 8.05
CA LEU A 36 12.12 21.09 7.16
C LEU A 36 10.66 20.63 7.30
N LEU A 37 10.16 20.48 8.53
CA LEU A 37 8.77 20.06 8.78
C LEU A 37 7.77 21.03 8.14
N LYS A 38 8.07 22.33 8.18
CA LYS A 38 7.26 23.36 7.52
C LYS A 38 7.24 23.19 6.00
N GLU A 39 8.39 22.92 5.38
CA GLU A 39 8.49 22.71 3.93
C GLU A 39 7.80 21.41 3.48
N MET A 40 7.81 20.36 4.31
CA MET A 40 7.11 19.10 4.03
C MET A 40 5.59 19.29 3.89
N ASN A 41 5.01 20.34 4.47
CA ASN A 41 3.58 20.65 4.41
C ASN A 41 2.67 19.51 4.88
N VAL A 42 3.13 18.76 5.90
CA VAL A 42 2.38 17.65 6.53
C VAL A 42 1.79 18.03 7.90
N GLY A 43 1.86 19.32 8.25
CA GLY A 43 1.44 19.87 9.54
C GLY A 43 2.59 19.98 10.55
N MET A 44 2.43 20.85 11.55
CA MET A 44 3.46 21.14 12.57
C MET A 44 3.18 20.47 13.93
N LYS A 45 2.19 19.58 13.99
CA LYS A 45 1.72 18.97 15.25
C LYS A 45 2.71 17.99 15.85
N TYR A 46 3.43 17.24 15.03
CA TYR A 46 4.32 16.16 15.46
C TYR A 46 5.73 16.36 14.96
N HIS A 47 6.70 16.19 15.87
CA HIS A 47 8.13 16.21 15.55
C HIS A 47 8.76 14.82 15.48
N ALA A 48 8.12 13.82 16.11
CA ALA A 48 8.47 12.42 15.92
C ALA A 48 7.73 11.89 14.69
N LEU A 49 8.49 11.50 13.67
CA LEU A 49 7.96 11.04 12.38
C LEU A 49 8.38 9.61 12.10
N GLY A 50 7.43 8.80 11.65
CA GLY A 50 7.69 7.50 11.04
C GLY A 50 7.66 7.64 9.53
N LEU A 51 8.66 7.06 8.86
CA LEU A 51 8.79 7.07 7.41
C LEU A 51 8.69 5.63 6.92
N PHE A 52 7.78 5.39 6.00
CA PHE A 52 7.57 4.07 5.41
C PHE A 52 7.58 4.21 3.89
N SER A 53 8.45 3.47 3.20
CA SER A 53 8.61 3.62 1.77
C SER A 53 9.00 2.32 1.10
N SER A 54 8.48 2.07 -0.10
CA SER A 54 8.83 0.90 -0.91
C SER A 54 9.01 1.22 -2.38
N ARG A 55 9.77 0.35 -3.07
CA ARG A 55 9.93 0.39 -4.53
C ARG A 55 8.75 -0.22 -5.28
N THR A 56 8.16 -1.29 -4.71
CA THR A 56 7.01 -2.00 -5.27
C THR A 56 5.85 -1.97 -4.28
N GLY A 57 4.68 -1.49 -4.70
CA GLY A 57 3.50 -1.28 -3.86
C GLY A 57 2.36 -0.61 -4.64
N ALA A 58 1.23 -0.27 -4.02
CA ALA A 58 1.18 0.42 -2.74
C ALA A 58 0.11 -0.08 -1.77
N ALA A 59 -0.93 -0.78 -2.24
CA ALA A 59 -2.12 -1.04 -1.42
C ALA A 59 -1.81 -1.94 -0.22
N GLY A 60 -0.94 -2.95 -0.40
CA GLY A 60 -0.51 -3.83 0.69
C GLY A 60 0.19 -3.08 1.83
N GLN A 61 1.09 -2.14 1.51
CA GLN A 61 1.77 -1.29 2.49
C GLN A 61 0.82 -0.28 3.14
N ILE A 62 -0.07 0.34 2.37
CA ILE A 62 -1.05 1.31 2.90
C ILE A 62 -1.99 0.61 3.89
N THR A 63 -2.42 -0.61 3.59
CA THR A 63 -3.25 -1.42 4.49
C THR A 63 -2.49 -1.83 5.75
N ALA A 64 -1.21 -2.16 5.62
CA ALA A 64 -0.35 -2.46 6.77
C ALA A 64 -0.21 -1.24 7.68
N ILE A 65 -0.04 -0.04 7.11
CA ILE A 65 -0.02 1.21 7.88
C ILE A 65 -1.40 1.52 8.48
N ASP A 66 -2.50 1.25 7.77
CA ASP A 66 -3.86 1.43 8.28
C ASP A 66 -4.07 0.65 9.59
N ASP A 67 -3.66 -0.62 9.60
CA ASP A 67 -3.71 -1.47 10.78
C ASP A 67 -2.73 -1.03 11.88
N ALA A 68 -1.52 -0.61 11.51
CA ALA A 68 -0.52 -0.14 12.46
C ALA A 68 -0.95 1.15 13.19
N VAL A 69 -1.54 2.12 12.48
CA VAL A 69 -2.02 3.37 13.12
C VAL A 69 -3.29 3.15 13.94
N LYS A 70 -4.13 2.15 13.62
CA LYS A 70 -5.25 1.74 14.49
C LYS A 70 -4.76 1.09 15.79
N ALA A 71 -3.59 0.46 15.76
CA ALA A 71 -3.00 -0.23 16.91
C ALA A 71 -2.08 0.65 17.77
N THR A 72 -1.85 1.91 17.39
CA THR A 72 -0.90 2.82 18.05
C THR A 72 -1.47 4.23 18.19
N ASN A 73 -0.85 5.09 18.99
CA ASN A 73 -1.26 6.51 19.09
C ASN A 73 -0.56 7.37 18.01
N THR A 74 -0.65 6.93 16.75
CA THR A 74 -0.03 7.62 15.61
C THR A 74 -1.07 8.05 14.59
N GLU A 75 -0.69 9.00 13.73
CA GLU A 75 -1.57 9.62 12.74
C GLU A 75 -0.91 9.59 11.37
N VAL A 76 -1.68 9.26 10.33
CA VAL A 76 -1.20 9.32 8.94
C VAL A 76 -1.19 10.76 8.46
N LEU A 77 -0.01 11.30 8.16
CA LEU A 77 0.13 12.68 7.72
C LEU A 77 0.05 12.79 6.20
N SER A 78 0.86 12.00 5.48
CA SER A 78 0.88 11.95 4.01
C SER A 78 1.03 10.53 3.47
N ILE A 79 0.50 10.34 2.26
CA ILE A 79 0.67 9.14 1.43
C ILE A 79 0.89 9.63 0.00
N GLU A 80 1.96 9.18 -0.62
CA GLU A 80 2.32 9.49 -2.00
C GLU A 80 2.57 8.22 -2.81
N PHE A 81 2.26 8.28 -4.11
CA PHE A 81 2.29 7.14 -5.04
C PHE A 81 3.33 7.37 -6.15
N PRO A 82 4.64 7.25 -5.89
CA PRO A 82 5.64 7.38 -6.93
C PRO A 82 5.43 6.34 -8.03
N ARG A 83 5.60 6.73 -9.30
CA ARG A 83 5.63 5.78 -10.42
C ARG A 83 6.93 4.99 -10.38
N ASP A 84 6.86 3.71 -10.04
CA ASP A 84 8.08 2.92 -9.77
C ASP A 84 7.89 1.45 -10.13
N THR A 85 7.66 0.58 -9.14
CA THR A 85 7.69 -0.89 -9.29
C THR A 85 8.93 -1.37 -10.04
N LYS A 86 10.06 -0.66 -9.94
CA LYS A 86 11.33 -1.01 -10.60
C LYS A 86 11.21 -1.16 -12.12
N GLY A 87 10.35 -0.35 -12.73
CA GLY A 87 10.11 -0.33 -14.18
C GLY A 87 8.83 -1.06 -14.62
N TRP A 88 8.17 -1.81 -13.73
CA TRP A 88 6.87 -2.43 -13.98
C TRP A 88 5.74 -1.42 -14.00
N GLY A 89 4.49 -1.85 -14.11
CA GLY A 89 3.35 -0.98 -14.39
C GLY A 89 2.77 -0.18 -13.23
N GLY A 90 3.22 -0.33 -11.98
CA GLY A 90 2.52 0.19 -10.79
C GLY A 90 3.24 1.31 -10.03
N HIS A 91 2.97 1.42 -8.73
CA HIS A 91 3.56 2.43 -7.84
C HIS A 91 4.63 1.87 -6.87
N GLY A 92 5.42 2.77 -6.30
CA GLY A 92 5.96 2.57 -4.96
C GLY A 92 5.03 3.22 -3.94
N ASN A 93 5.52 3.43 -2.73
CA ASN A 93 4.87 4.35 -1.79
C ASN A 93 5.89 5.16 -1.00
N TYR A 94 5.43 6.33 -0.56
CA TYR A 94 6.08 7.13 0.47
C TYR A 94 5.01 7.60 1.45
N ILE A 95 5.10 7.14 2.69
CA ILE A 95 4.11 7.36 3.74
C ILE A 95 4.82 7.99 4.93
N VAL A 96 4.23 9.07 5.45
CA VAL A 96 4.69 9.74 6.67
C VAL A 96 3.60 9.63 7.72
N ILE A 97 3.96 9.07 8.88
CA ILE A 97 3.12 9.06 10.09
C ILE A 97 3.75 9.94 11.17
N GLY A 98 2.94 10.46 12.08
CA GLY A 98 3.39 11.29 13.20
C GLY A 98 2.80 10.83 14.54
N GLY A 99 3.51 11.09 15.62
CA GLY A 99 3.05 10.81 16.98
C GLY A 99 3.73 11.71 18.01
N ASN A 100 3.19 11.75 19.23
CA ASN A 100 3.79 12.51 20.33
C ASN A 100 4.91 11.73 21.04
N ASP A 101 4.89 10.40 20.93
CA ASP A 101 5.88 9.50 21.53
C ASP A 101 6.66 8.77 20.42
N VAL A 102 7.99 8.87 20.47
CA VAL A 102 8.90 8.23 19.51
C VAL A 102 8.77 6.71 19.54
N SER A 103 8.46 6.12 20.70
CA SER A 103 8.27 4.68 20.86
C SER A 103 6.99 4.19 20.19
N ASP A 104 5.88 4.94 20.29
CA ASP A 104 4.64 4.62 19.55
C ASP A 104 4.85 4.72 18.03
N VAL A 105 5.58 5.75 17.58
CA VAL A 105 5.96 5.91 16.17
C VAL A 105 6.84 4.77 15.68
N ARG A 106 7.83 4.34 16.48
CA ARG A 106 8.67 3.17 16.19
C ARG A 106 7.82 1.91 16.07
N HIS A 107 6.94 1.68 17.03
CA HIS A 107 6.10 0.50 17.07
C HIS A 107 5.16 0.43 15.86
N ALA A 108 4.59 1.56 15.44
CA ALA A 108 3.76 1.62 14.23
C ALA A 108 4.55 1.23 12.97
N ILE A 109 5.81 1.67 12.84
CA ILE A 109 6.67 1.28 11.72
C ILE A 109 7.02 -0.21 11.76
N GLU A 110 7.32 -0.77 12.94
CA GLU A 110 7.56 -2.21 13.12
C GLU A 110 6.36 -3.05 12.70
N LEU A 111 5.15 -2.68 13.16
CA LEU A 111 3.89 -3.33 12.77
C LEU A 111 3.64 -3.20 11.27
N GLY A 112 3.87 -2.03 10.68
CA GLY A 112 3.73 -1.82 9.24
C GLY A 112 4.64 -2.74 8.42
N LEU A 113 5.89 -2.94 8.86
CA LEU A 113 6.84 -3.84 8.19
C LEU A 113 6.42 -5.31 8.30
N GLU A 114 5.92 -5.72 9.47
CA GLU A 114 5.41 -7.07 9.70
C GLU A 114 4.17 -7.36 8.85
N LEU A 115 3.17 -6.47 8.90
CA LEU A 115 1.90 -6.64 8.20
C LEU A 115 2.05 -6.53 6.68
N THR A 116 3.03 -5.75 6.19
CA THR A 116 3.36 -5.73 4.75
C THR A 116 3.76 -7.11 4.24
N LYS A 117 4.45 -7.93 5.05
CA LYS A 117 4.81 -9.30 4.67
C LYS A 117 3.57 -10.18 4.44
N LYS A 118 2.54 -10.01 5.27
CA LYS A 118 1.26 -10.69 5.11
C LYS A 118 0.53 -10.18 3.87
N ASN A 119 0.42 -8.86 3.73
CA ASN A 119 -0.36 -8.24 2.66
C ASN A 119 0.25 -8.47 1.27
N ALA A 120 1.56 -8.67 1.18
CA ALA A 120 2.25 -9.09 -0.05
C ALA A 120 1.79 -10.46 -0.59
N GLY A 121 1.00 -11.23 0.17
CA GLY A 121 0.36 -12.45 -0.29
C GLY A 121 -0.72 -12.25 -1.36
N GLU A 122 -1.22 -11.03 -1.54
CA GLU A 122 -2.27 -10.70 -2.53
C GLU A 122 -1.72 -9.88 -3.70
N LEU A 123 -0.40 -9.96 -3.94
CA LEU A 123 0.27 -9.40 -5.10
C LEU A 123 0.71 -10.55 -6.02
N TYR A 124 0.27 -10.49 -7.27
CA TYR A 124 0.52 -11.51 -8.29
C TYR A 124 1.28 -10.88 -9.44
N ILE A 125 2.53 -11.30 -9.68
CA ILE A 125 3.45 -10.64 -10.62
C ILE A 125 3.85 -11.61 -11.72
N SER A 126 3.62 -11.25 -12.98
CA SER A 126 4.09 -12.01 -14.14
C SER A 126 4.98 -11.14 -15.03
N GLU A 127 5.60 -11.74 -16.05
CA GLU A 127 6.39 -10.98 -17.03
C GLU A 127 5.55 -9.96 -17.81
N SER A 128 4.23 -10.15 -17.88
CA SER A 128 3.31 -9.33 -18.66
C SER A 128 2.61 -8.25 -17.84
N GLY A 129 2.70 -8.29 -16.52
CA GLY A 129 2.00 -7.35 -15.66
C GLY A 129 1.82 -7.85 -14.23
N HIS A 130 0.83 -7.30 -13.52
CA HIS A 130 0.56 -7.65 -12.13
C HIS A 130 -0.90 -7.43 -11.74
N LEU A 131 -1.32 -8.12 -10.68
CA LEU A 131 -2.59 -7.90 -9.99
C LEU A 131 -2.31 -7.64 -8.52
N GLU A 132 -3.01 -6.70 -7.91
CA GLU A 132 -2.93 -6.43 -6.47
C GLU A 132 -4.34 -6.40 -5.89
N PHE A 133 -4.52 -7.09 -4.76
CA PHE A 133 -5.78 -7.11 -4.02
C PHE A 133 -5.56 -6.72 -2.55
N THR A 134 -6.60 -6.18 -1.94
CA THR A 134 -6.62 -5.90 -0.51
C THR A 134 -8.06 -6.00 -0.01
N TYR A 135 -8.19 -6.43 1.24
CA TYR A 135 -9.43 -6.36 2.00
C TYR A 135 -9.14 -5.91 3.42
N SER A 136 -9.96 -5.00 3.91
CA SER A 136 -10.05 -4.63 5.33
C SER A 136 -11.50 -4.77 5.77
N ALA A 137 -11.73 -5.37 6.94
CA ALA A 137 -13.06 -5.44 7.54
C ALA A 137 -13.51 -4.09 8.13
N SER A 138 -12.56 -3.17 8.37
CA SER A 138 -12.83 -1.84 8.91
C SER A 138 -11.71 -0.89 8.48
N ALA A 139 -12.02 -0.03 7.52
CA ALA A 139 -11.07 0.94 6.98
C ALA A 139 -10.75 2.03 8.01
N GLY A 140 -9.46 2.36 8.13
CA GLY A 140 -8.96 3.44 8.94
C GLY A 140 -8.51 4.66 8.13
N ALA A 141 -7.64 5.46 8.75
CA ALA A 141 -7.21 6.74 8.22
C ALA A 141 -6.30 6.62 6.98
N ALA A 142 -5.50 5.55 6.87
CA ALA A 142 -4.60 5.39 5.74
C ALA A 142 -5.38 5.05 4.47
N LEU A 143 -6.32 4.10 4.56
CA LEU A 143 -7.19 3.72 3.45
C LEU A 143 -8.15 4.85 3.06
N GLN A 144 -8.65 5.62 4.03
CA GLN A 144 -9.44 6.81 3.74
C GLN A 144 -8.64 7.85 2.94
N LYS A 145 -7.41 8.14 3.37
CA LYS A 145 -6.54 9.14 2.72
C LYS A 145 -6.12 8.70 1.32
N ALA A 146 -5.81 7.42 1.14
CA ALA A 146 -5.32 6.85 -0.11
C ALA A 146 -6.43 6.61 -1.16
N PHE A 147 -7.55 6.03 -0.72
CA PHE A 147 -8.54 5.43 -1.62
C PHE A 147 -9.98 5.86 -1.33
N HIS A 148 -10.13 6.94 -0.55
CA HIS A 148 -11.44 7.48 -0.15
C HIS A 148 -12.33 6.43 0.54
N ALA A 149 -11.73 5.42 1.18
CA ALA A 149 -12.46 4.41 1.93
C ALA A 149 -13.29 5.08 3.04
N VAL A 150 -14.48 4.53 3.31
CA VAL A 150 -15.35 5.03 4.37
C VAL A 150 -14.87 4.49 5.72
N PRO A 151 -14.44 5.34 6.67
CA PRO A 151 -13.91 4.87 7.94
C PRO A 151 -14.91 4.00 8.69
N GLY A 152 -14.44 2.89 9.25
CA GLY A 152 -15.27 1.93 9.99
C GLY A 152 -15.94 0.87 9.11
N GLU A 153 -16.13 1.12 7.82
CA GLU A 153 -16.74 0.16 6.88
C GLU A 153 -15.73 -0.85 6.31
N ALA A 154 -16.23 -1.97 5.78
CA ALA A 154 -15.40 -2.87 5.02
C ALA A 154 -14.92 -2.20 3.72
N PHE A 155 -13.68 -2.47 3.35
CA PHE A 155 -13.04 -1.93 2.16
C PHE A 155 -12.39 -3.04 1.34
N GLY A 156 -12.62 -3.02 0.04
CA GLY A 156 -12.00 -3.89 -0.94
C GLY A 156 -11.25 -3.07 -1.98
N PHE A 157 -10.09 -3.56 -2.40
CA PHE A 157 -9.26 -2.94 -3.41
C PHE A 157 -8.85 -3.99 -4.44
N MET A 158 -8.83 -3.58 -5.70
CA MET A 158 -8.30 -4.37 -6.81
C MET A 158 -7.62 -3.46 -7.81
N ALA A 159 -6.43 -3.86 -8.25
CA ALA A 159 -5.68 -3.23 -9.33
C ALA A 159 -5.23 -4.29 -10.34
N GLY A 160 -5.34 -3.95 -11.62
CA GLY A 160 -4.85 -4.81 -12.70
C GLY A 160 -3.98 -4.04 -13.68
N SER A 161 -2.81 -4.59 -13.97
CA SER A 161 -1.82 -4.11 -14.94
C SER A 161 -1.50 -5.25 -15.92
N PRO A 162 -1.64 -5.04 -17.25
CA PRO A 162 -2.03 -3.79 -17.90
C PRO A 162 -3.47 -3.38 -17.60
N ALA A 163 -3.74 -2.08 -17.68
CA ALA A 163 -5.00 -1.43 -17.29
C ALA A 163 -6.29 -2.09 -17.81
N ALA A 164 -6.23 -2.71 -18.99
CA ALA A 164 -7.37 -3.44 -19.57
C ALA A 164 -7.86 -4.59 -18.67
N ILE A 165 -6.94 -5.32 -18.03
CA ILE A 165 -7.30 -6.38 -17.08
C ILE A 165 -8.04 -5.78 -15.88
N GLY A 166 -7.51 -4.68 -15.33
CA GLY A 166 -8.12 -3.99 -14.19
C GLY A 166 -9.55 -3.52 -14.47
N LEU A 167 -9.87 -3.10 -15.70
CA LEU A 167 -11.25 -2.71 -16.05
C LEU A 167 -12.21 -3.91 -16.07
N VAL A 168 -11.78 -5.07 -16.56
CA VAL A 168 -12.60 -6.29 -16.55
C VAL A 168 -12.80 -6.80 -15.12
N MET A 169 -11.77 -6.71 -14.28
CA MET A 169 -11.87 -7.01 -12.85
C MET A 169 -12.89 -6.10 -12.16
N ALA A 170 -12.82 -4.79 -12.41
CA ALA A 170 -13.74 -3.80 -11.84
C ALA A 170 -15.20 -4.07 -12.26
N ASP A 171 -15.45 -4.33 -13.55
CA ASP A 171 -16.79 -4.66 -14.05
C ASP A 171 -17.34 -5.96 -13.43
N THR A 172 -16.49 -6.98 -13.29
CA THR A 172 -16.84 -8.24 -12.64
C THR A 172 -17.19 -8.04 -11.16
N ALA A 173 -16.39 -7.30 -10.40
CA ALA A 173 -16.65 -7.01 -8.99
C ALA A 173 -17.99 -6.31 -8.77
N MET A 174 -18.30 -5.32 -9.61
CA MET A 174 -19.55 -4.55 -9.51
C MET A 174 -20.79 -5.38 -9.88
N LYS A 175 -20.64 -6.44 -10.69
CA LYS A 175 -21.73 -7.37 -11.04
C LYS A 175 -21.89 -8.50 -10.03
N ALA A 176 -20.83 -8.85 -9.30
CA ALA A 176 -20.81 -9.98 -8.36
C ALA A 176 -21.60 -9.70 -7.07
N SER A 177 -21.55 -8.48 -6.56
CA SER A 177 -22.11 -8.13 -5.25
C SER A 177 -22.73 -6.73 -5.25
N ALA A 178 -23.60 -6.46 -4.28
CA ALA A 178 -24.13 -5.10 -4.01
C ALA A 178 -23.05 -4.20 -3.37
N VAL A 179 -22.14 -3.77 -4.24
CA VAL A 179 -21.02 -2.83 -4.12
C VAL A 179 -21.32 -1.34 -3.97
N ASN A 180 -20.60 -0.54 -3.18
CA ASN A 180 -20.43 0.90 -3.44
C ASN A 180 -19.00 1.21 -3.89
N ILE A 181 -18.81 2.10 -4.85
CA ILE A 181 -17.47 2.54 -5.29
C ILE A 181 -16.97 3.65 -4.36
N THR A 182 -15.76 3.49 -3.81
CA THR A 182 -15.06 4.53 -3.05
C THR A 182 -14.06 5.29 -3.92
N CYS A 183 -13.37 4.60 -4.83
CA CYS A 183 -12.50 5.22 -5.81
C CYS A 183 -12.45 4.43 -7.12
N TYR A 184 -12.22 5.16 -8.20
CA TYR A 184 -11.95 4.60 -9.53
C TYR A 184 -10.79 5.38 -10.14
N MET A 185 -9.69 4.69 -10.43
CA MET A 185 -8.45 5.31 -10.90
C MET A 185 -7.99 4.62 -12.18
N THR A 186 -7.37 5.39 -13.07
CA THR A 186 -6.88 4.96 -14.38
C THR A 186 -5.51 5.59 -14.66
N PRO A 187 -4.81 5.25 -15.76
CA PRO A 187 -3.49 5.80 -16.05
C PRO A 187 -3.41 7.34 -16.15
N SER A 188 -4.54 8.02 -16.27
CA SER A 188 -4.59 9.49 -16.33
C SER A 188 -5.50 10.12 -15.26
N ILE A 189 -6.08 9.31 -14.37
CA ILE A 189 -7.00 9.77 -13.34
C ILE A 189 -6.62 9.11 -12.02
N GLY A 190 -6.18 9.90 -11.04
CA GLY A 190 -5.87 9.44 -9.69
C GLY A 190 -4.55 8.69 -9.54
N THR A 191 -4.02 8.06 -10.59
CA THR A 191 -2.70 7.39 -10.55
C THR A 191 -1.58 8.33 -10.99
N SER A 192 -0.35 8.02 -10.58
CA SER A 192 0.86 8.65 -11.13
C SER A 192 1.29 8.03 -12.47
N HIS A 193 0.39 8.00 -13.45
CA HIS A 193 0.64 7.38 -14.76
C HIS A 193 1.10 5.92 -14.68
N SER A 194 0.53 5.16 -13.75
CA SER A 194 0.66 3.70 -13.75
C SER A 194 -0.14 3.11 -14.90
N ASN A 195 0.20 1.90 -15.32
CA ASN A 195 -0.57 1.14 -16.31
C ASN A 195 -1.63 0.28 -15.61
N GLU A 196 -2.40 0.90 -14.72
CA GLU A 196 -3.39 0.22 -13.90
C GLU A 196 -4.77 0.84 -14.09
N VAL A 197 -5.79 -0.02 -14.00
CA VAL A 197 -7.11 0.40 -13.53
C VAL A 197 -7.28 -0.12 -12.12
N ILE A 198 -7.72 0.76 -11.24
CA ILE A 198 -7.88 0.49 -9.81
C ILE A 198 -9.32 0.78 -9.42
N LEU A 199 -9.93 -0.13 -8.66
CA LEU A 199 -11.25 0.06 -8.05
C LEU A 199 -11.15 -0.15 -6.54
N GLY A 200 -11.61 0.84 -5.78
CA GLY A 200 -11.90 0.73 -4.36
C GLY A 200 -13.40 0.60 -4.14
N ILE A 201 -13.82 -0.29 -3.25
CA ILE A 201 -15.23 -0.57 -2.94
C ILE A 201 -15.49 -0.63 -1.44
N SER A 202 -16.71 -0.29 -1.02
CA SER A 202 -17.24 -0.49 0.34
C SER A 202 -18.63 -1.14 0.32
N GLY A 203 -19.11 -1.56 1.50
CA GLY A 203 -20.40 -2.21 1.68
C GLY A 203 -20.37 -3.28 2.77
N ASP A 204 -21.30 -4.23 2.71
CA ASP A 204 -21.31 -5.38 3.61
C ASP A 204 -20.00 -6.18 3.48
N ALA A 205 -19.39 -6.53 4.61
CA ALA A 205 -18.09 -7.19 4.66
C ALA A 205 -17.99 -8.45 3.78
N SER A 206 -19.03 -9.29 3.79
CA SER A 206 -19.10 -10.49 2.94
C SER A 206 -19.25 -10.14 1.46
N ALA A 207 -20.04 -9.12 1.12
CA ALA A 207 -20.27 -8.66 -0.25
C ALA A 207 -18.99 -8.07 -0.86
N VAL A 208 -18.28 -7.24 -0.08
CA VAL A 208 -16.97 -6.67 -0.45
C VAL A 208 -15.95 -7.77 -0.65
N LYS A 209 -15.82 -8.70 0.31
CA LYS A 209 -14.88 -9.83 0.18
C LYS A 209 -15.18 -10.67 -1.06
N ALA A 210 -16.46 -11.01 -1.30
CA ALA A 210 -16.86 -11.78 -2.47
C ALA A 210 -16.51 -11.06 -3.79
N ALA A 211 -16.77 -9.75 -3.88
CA ALA A 211 -16.44 -8.96 -5.07
C ALA A 211 -14.93 -8.94 -5.37
N VAL A 212 -14.09 -8.83 -4.34
CA VAL A 212 -12.62 -8.91 -4.49
C VAL A 212 -12.18 -10.29 -4.97
N LEU A 213 -12.78 -11.37 -4.45
CA LEU A 213 -12.46 -12.74 -4.84
C LEU A 213 -12.85 -13.05 -6.30
N GLU A 214 -14.00 -12.57 -6.75
CA GLU A 214 -14.43 -12.70 -8.16
C GLU A 214 -13.52 -11.91 -9.10
N ALA A 215 -13.17 -10.68 -8.72
CA ALA A 215 -12.16 -9.89 -9.44
C ALA A 215 -10.80 -10.60 -9.51
N ARG A 216 -10.39 -11.25 -8.42
CA ARG A 216 -9.15 -12.03 -8.37
C ARG A 216 -9.17 -13.19 -9.34
N GLN A 217 -10.26 -13.94 -9.39
CA GLN A 217 -10.40 -15.08 -10.30
C GLN A 217 -10.27 -14.65 -11.76
N VAL A 218 -11.08 -13.68 -12.20
CA VAL A 218 -11.03 -13.21 -13.60
C VAL A 218 -9.69 -12.53 -13.94
N GLY A 219 -9.13 -11.78 -13.00
CA GLY A 219 -7.83 -11.14 -13.18
C GLY A 219 -6.72 -12.17 -13.41
N LEU A 220 -6.69 -13.25 -12.61
CA LEU A 220 -5.71 -14.32 -12.75
C LEU A 220 -5.86 -15.06 -14.08
N GLU A 221 -7.09 -15.38 -14.49
CA GLU A 221 -7.35 -16.01 -15.78
C GLU A 221 -6.82 -15.16 -16.95
N LEU A 222 -7.07 -13.85 -16.91
CA LEU A 222 -6.61 -12.91 -17.94
C LEU A 222 -5.08 -12.75 -17.92
N LEU A 223 -4.47 -12.57 -16.75
CA LEU A 223 -3.02 -12.40 -16.63
C LEU A 223 -2.26 -13.67 -17.05
N ILE A 224 -2.73 -14.85 -16.62
CA ILE A 224 -2.17 -16.14 -17.04
C ILE A 224 -2.36 -16.35 -18.54
N GLY A 225 -3.48 -15.90 -19.09
CA GLY A 225 -3.74 -15.88 -20.53
C GLY A 225 -2.72 -15.09 -21.35
N MET A 226 -1.92 -14.23 -20.72
CA MET A 226 -0.81 -13.52 -21.38
C MET A 226 0.48 -14.36 -21.50
N GLY A 227 0.53 -15.56 -20.93
CA GLY A 227 1.56 -16.56 -21.23
C GLY A 227 2.51 -16.93 -20.09
N SER A 228 2.30 -16.44 -18.86
CA SER A 228 3.09 -16.85 -17.68
C SER A 228 2.24 -16.93 -16.42
N TYR A 229 2.62 -17.82 -15.50
CA TYR A 229 2.03 -17.90 -14.17
C TYR A 229 2.63 -16.81 -13.28
N PRO A 230 1.82 -16.10 -12.47
CA PRO A 230 2.34 -15.06 -11.60
C PRO A 230 3.07 -15.66 -10.39
N GLU A 231 4.17 -15.01 -10.00
CA GLU A 231 4.82 -15.19 -8.70
C GLU A 231 4.08 -14.40 -7.61
N ILE A 232 4.11 -14.92 -6.39
CA ILE A 232 3.46 -14.33 -5.23
C ILE A 232 4.55 -14.07 -4.16
N PRO A 233 4.83 -12.81 -3.79
CA PRO A 233 5.87 -12.48 -2.81
C PRO A 233 5.57 -12.92 -1.36
N GLY A 234 4.32 -13.33 -1.07
CA GLY A 234 3.87 -13.80 0.23
C GLY A 234 2.93 -15.01 0.15
N THR A 235 2.15 -15.24 1.20
CA THR A 235 1.12 -16.29 1.23
C THR A 235 -0.27 -15.65 1.11
N PRO A 236 -1.06 -15.99 0.08
CA PRO A 236 -2.43 -15.49 -0.05
C PRO A 236 -3.25 -15.74 1.21
N TYR A 237 -4.04 -14.74 1.60
CA TYR A 237 -4.82 -14.74 2.84
C TYR A 237 -6.32 -14.46 2.64
N LEU A 238 -6.72 -14.00 1.45
CA LEU A 238 -8.14 -13.75 1.10
C LEU A 238 -8.89 -15.01 0.69
#